data_AF-T0HAL3-F1
#
_entry.id   AF-T0HAL3-F1
#
_cell.length_a   1.000
_cell.length_b   1.000
_cell.length_c   1.000
_cell.angle_alpha   90.00
_cell.angle_beta   90.00
_cell.angle_gamma   90.00
#
_symmetry.space_group_name_H-M   'P 1'
#
loop_
_entity.id
_entity.type
_entity.pdbx_description
1 polymer ?
#
loop_
_entity_poly.entity_id
_entity_poly.type
_entity_poly.pdbx_seq_one_letter_code
_entity_poly.pdbx_strand_id
1 'polypeptide(L)'
;MALAIGASLYTHDVVNLPEMVSLAALGAGIGYLVVRWPTIRSVLPILALLLLPIGLCLLLTALAIDRNPIAFDILRPDDATLAPLNGWLLTAAELIGAAMAIAAAPLCRAVSEGRRGAERWLAALAGLAGWGGLAIALLLDEPGMAVIATIVGAGGFTLCAMPVRARGD
;
A
#
# COMPACT_ATOMS: atom_id res chain seq x y z
N MET A 1 11.69 -8.43 0.28
CA MET A 1 10.35 -9.02 0.09
C MET A 1 10.28 -10.48 0.51
N ALA A 2 10.92 -11.43 -0.19
CA ALA A 2 10.81 -12.86 0.18
C ALA A 2 11.23 -13.15 1.63
N LEU A 3 12.33 -12.57 2.11
CA LEU A 3 12.76 -12.70 3.52
C LEU A 3 11.77 -12.07 4.52
N ALA A 4 11.15 -10.93 4.17
CA ALA A 4 10.17 -10.26 5.02
C ALA A 4 8.89 -11.10 5.14
N ILE A 5 8.41 -11.65 4.02
CA ILE A 5 7.26 -12.57 4.00
C ILE A 5 7.60 -13.85 4.79
N GLY A 6 8.80 -14.40 4.61
CA GLY A 6 9.26 -15.57 5.37
C GLY A 6 9.29 -15.31 6.87
N ALA A 7 9.81 -14.15 7.30
CA ALA A 7 9.83 -13.76 8.70
C ALA A 7 8.41 -13.61 9.27
N SER A 8 7.49 -12.97 8.54
CA SER A 8 6.10 -12.83 9.00
C SER A 8 5.34 -14.15 9.05
N LEU A 9 5.64 -15.10 8.16
CA LEU A 9 5.01 -16.43 8.17
C LEU A 9 5.52 -17.30 9.33
N TYR A 10 6.79 -17.14 9.71
CA TYR A 10 7.39 -17.89 10.81
C TYR A 10 6.79 -17.55 12.17
N THR A 11 6.29 -16.32 12.34
CA THR A 11 5.72 -15.85 13.61
C THR A 11 4.22 -16.12 13.77
N HIS A 12 3.55 -16.65 12.74
CA HIS A 12 2.11 -16.88 12.73
C HIS A 12 1.73 -18.32 13.11
N ASP A 13 0.49 -18.45 13.60
CA ASP A 13 -0.07 -19.73 14.02
C ASP A 13 -0.20 -20.70 12.83
N VAL A 14 0.23 -21.96 13.04
CA VAL A 14 0.43 -22.95 11.96
C VAL A 14 -0.89 -23.32 11.27
N VAL A 15 -2.01 -23.12 11.95
CA VAL A 15 -3.35 -23.47 11.47
C VAL A 15 -3.74 -22.70 10.20
N ASN A 16 -3.47 -21.39 10.15
CA ASN A 16 -3.84 -20.53 9.01
C ASN A 16 -2.71 -20.41 7.96
N LEU A 17 -1.58 -21.05 8.22
CA LEU A 17 -0.37 -20.96 7.40
C LEU A 17 -0.60 -21.47 5.96
N PRO A 18 -1.33 -22.59 5.72
CA PRO A 18 -1.67 -23.04 4.38
C PRO A 18 -2.51 -22.01 3.60
N GLU A 19 -3.50 -21.37 4.22
CA GLU A 19 -4.29 -20.33 3.56
C GLU A 19 -3.44 -19.10 3.22
N MET A 20 -2.60 -18.63 4.16
CA MET A 20 -1.73 -17.47 3.96
C MET A 20 -0.76 -17.69 2.80
N VAL A 21 -0.09 -18.85 2.75
CA VAL A 21 0.84 -19.20 1.67
C VAL A 21 0.11 -19.33 0.33
N SER A 22 -1.07 -19.94 0.31
CA SER A 22 -1.87 -20.11 -0.90
C SER A 22 -2.31 -18.76 -1.49
N LEU A 23 -2.79 -17.84 -0.64
CA LEU A 23 -3.17 -16.49 -1.06
C LEU A 23 -1.96 -15.67 -1.54
N ALA A 24 -0.82 -15.77 -0.86
CA ALA A 24 0.41 -15.12 -1.29
C ALA A 24 0.87 -15.64 -2.67
N ALA A 25 0.84 -16.96 -2.88
CA ALA A 25 1.20 -17.58 -4.15
C ALA A 25 0.24 -17.17 -5.29
N LEU A 26 -1.07 -17.17 -5.03
CA LEU A 26 -2.07 -16.72 -6.00
C LEU A 26 -1.91 -15.25 -6.36
N GLY A 27 -1.76 -14.37 -5.36
CA GLY A 27 -1.54 -12.94 -5.59
C GLY A 27 -0.26 -12.67 -6.38
N ALA A 28 0.84 -13.33 -6.02
CA ALA A 28 2.11 -13.22 -6.74
C ALA A 28 2.00 -13.75 -8.18
N GLY A 29 1.30 -14.88 -8.38
CA GLY A 29 1.04 -15.45 -9.70
C GLY A 29 0.25 -14.50 -10.60
N ILE A 30 -0.84 -13.93 -10.09
CA ILE A 30 -1.65 -12.95 -10.84
C ILE A 30 -0.81 -11.70 -11.17
N GLY A 31 -0.07 -11.16 -10.20
CA GLY A 31 0.81 -10.01 -10.42
C GLY A 31 1.86 -10.28 -11.50
N TYR A 32 2.50 -11.45 -11.47
CA TYR A 32 3.44 -11.88 -12.50
C TYR A 32 2.77 -11.96 -13.88
N LEU A 33 1.57 -12.55 -13.97
CA LEU A 33 0.82 -12.69 -15.22
C LEU A 33 0.45 -11.33 -15.83
N VAL A 34 0.12 -10.33 -15.00
CA VAL A 34 -0.21 -8.97 -15.45
C VAL A 34 1.01 -8.25 -16.03
N VAL A 35 2.19 -8.44 -15.43
CA VAL A 35 3.41 -7.68 -15.79
C VAL A 35 4.30 -8.40 -16.80
N ARG A 36 4.08 -9.70 -17.08
CA ARG A 36 4.97 -10.47 -17.98
C ARG A 36 4.85 -10.13 -19.47
N TRP A 37 3.68 -9.73 -19.94
CA TRP A 37 3.39 -9.55 -21.39
C TRP A 37 3.22 -8.10 -21.91
N PRO A 38 3.31 -7.02 -21.11
CA PRO A 38 3.10 -5.67 -21.60
C PRO A 38 4.31 -5.11 -22.33
N THR A 39 4.03 -4.24 -23.31
CA THR A 39 5.05 -3.41 -23.94
C THR A 39 5.48 -2.26 -23.00
N ILE A 40 6.66 -1.67 -23.21
CA ILE A 40 7.15 -0.51 -22.44
C ILE A 40 6.13 0.63 -22.36
N ARG A 41 5.30 0.81 -23.38
CA ARG A 41 4.26 1.85 -23.41
C ARG A 41 3.16 1.65 -22.36
N SER A 42 2.97 0.43 -21.86
CA SER A 42 1.92 0.08 -20.90
C SER A 42 2.38 0.09 -19.44
N VAL A 43 3.65 0.43 -19.16
CA VAL A 43 4.21 0.39 -17.80
C VAL A 43 3.47 1.34 -16.86
N LEU A 44 3.26 2.60 -17.25
CA LEU A 44 2.62 3.58 -16.38
C LEU A 44 1.13 3.25 -16.09
N PRO A 45 0.30 2.86 -17.08
CA PRO A 45 -1.05 2.38 -16.81
C PRO A 45 -1.09 1.17 -15.86
N ILE A 46 -0.14 0.24 -15.99
CA ILE A 46 -0.05 -0.93 -15.11
C ILE A 46 0.29 -0.50 -13.68
N LEU A 47 1.24 0.42 -13.51
CA LEU A 47 1.55 0.98 -12.19
C LEU A 47 0.33 1.68 -11.57
N ALA A 48 -0.44 2.43 -12.37
CA ALA A 48 -1.68 3.07 -11.91
C ALA A 48 -2.74 2.03 -11.47
N LEU A 49 -2.88 0.95 -12.23
CA LEU A 49 -3.79 -0.15 -11.90
C LEU A 49 -3.39 -0.84 -10.59
N LEU A 50 -2.09 -1.04 -10.35
CA LEU A 50 -1.58 -1.66 -9.13
C LEU A 50 -1.80 -0.81 -7.87
N LEU A 51 -2.10 0.50 -7.98
CA LEU A 51 -2.49 1.31 -6.83
C LEU A 51 -3.83 0.88 -6.22
N LEU A 52 -4.73 0.27 -7.01
CA LEU A 52 -6.01 -0.23 -6.52
C LEU A 52 -5.82 -1.34 -5.46
N PRO A 53 -5.15 -2.47 -5.75
CA PRO A 53 -4.95 -3.51 -4.75
C PRO A 53 -4.10 -3.02 -3.57
N ILE A 54 -3.14 -2.10 -3.77
CA ILE A 54 -2.37 -1.51 -2.66
C ILE A 54 -3.30 -0.71 -1.73
N GLY A 55 -4.13 0.15 -2.29
CA GLY A 55 -5.10 0.93 -1.51
C GLY A 55 -6.12 0.06 -0.79
N LEU A 56 -6.62 -1.00 -1.45
CA LEU A 56 -7.52 -1.96 -0.83
C LEU A 56 -6.84 -2.76 0.29
N CYS A 57 -5.61 -3.23 0.12
CA CYS A 57 -4.87 -3.90 1.19
C CYS A 57 -4.73 -2.98 2.40
N LEU A 58 -4.37 -1.71 2.19
CA LEU A 58 -4.24 -0.75 3.27
C LEU A 58 -5.58 -0.52 3.99
N LEU A 59 -6.66 -0.28 3.23
CA LEU A 59 -8.00 -0.04 3.77
C LEU A 59 -8.52 -1.26 4.53
N LEU A 60 -8.40 -2.46 3.97
CA LEU A 60 -8.88 -3.69 4.61
C LEU A 60 -8.06 -4.03 5.85
N THR A 61 -6.76 -3.72 5.87
CA THR A 61 -5.92 -3.92 7.06
C THR A 61 -6.35 -2.96 8.18
N ALA A 62 -6.55 -1.69 7.86
CA ALA A 62 -7.05 -0.71 8.82
C ALA A 62 -8.44 -1.09 9.35
N LEU A 63 -9.38 -1.49 8.49
CA LEU A 63 -10.71 -1.95 8.91
C LEU A 63 -10.67 -3.22 9.76
N ALA A 64 -9.75 -4.16 9.46
CA ALA A 64 -9.58 -5.35 10.29
C ALA A 64 -9.09 -4.99 11.70
N ILE A 65 -8.17 -4.03 11.79
CA ILE A 65 -7.69 -3.48 13.06
C ILE A 65 -8.81 -2.77 13.81
N ASP A 66 -9.58 -1.89 13.14
CA ASP A 66 -10.69 -1.15 13.74
C ASP A 66 -11.75 -2.09 14.34
N ARG A 67 -12.03 -3.19 13.65
CA ARG A 67 -13.03 -4.18 14.09
C ARG A 67 -12.56 -5.09 15.21
N ASN A 68 -11.26 -5.31 15.37
CA ASN A 68 -10.71 -6.22 16.37
C ASN A 68 -9.37 -5.70 16.94
N PRO A 69 -9.33 -4.53 17.59
CA PRO A 69 -8.07 -3.92 18.04
C PRO A 69 -7.36 -4.74 19.12
N ILE A 70 -8.11 -5.55 19.89
CA ILE A 70 -7.55 -6.47 20.90
C ILE A 70 -6.77 -7.61 20.23
N ALA A 71 -7.22 -8.13 19.09
CA ALA A 71 -6.55 -9.22 18.37
C ALA A 71 -5.21 -8.79 17.78
N PHE A 72 -5.04 -7.49 17.54
CA PHE A 72 -3.78 -6.89 17.07
C PHE A 72 -2.94 -6.31 18.23
N ASP A 73 -3.33 -6.55 19.49
CA ASP A 73 -2.65 -6.04 20.71
C ASP A 73 -2.53 -4.50 20.77
N ILE A 74 -3.43 -3.79 20.08
CA ILE A 74 -3.45 -2.31 20.02
C ILE A 74 -4.28 -1.73 21.16
N LEU A 75 -5.30 -2.47 21.61
CA LEU A 75 -6.15 -2.15 22.75
C LEU A 75 -6.05 -3.28 23.76
N ARG A 76 -5.71 -2.96 25.02
CA ARG A 76 -5.73 -3.97 26.08
C ARG A 76 -7.16 -4.37 26.40
N PRO A 77 -7.42 -5.62 26.81
CA PRO A 77 -8.77 -6.11 27.11
C PRO A 77 -9.53 -5.26 28.15
N ASP A 78 -8.79 -4.60 29.05
CA ASP A 78 -9.35 -3.79 30.14
C ASP A 78 -9.52 -2.31 29.76
N ASP A 79 -8.97 -1.87 28.62
CA ASP A 79 -9.03 -0.47 28.18
C ASP A 79 -10.31 -0.21 27.38
N ALA A 80 -10.99 0.91 27.69
CA ALA A 80 -12.25 1.27 27.04
C ALA A 80 -12.08 1.96 25.67
N THR A 81 -10.91 2.55 25.39
CA THR A 81 -10.67 3.36 24.18
C THR A 81 -9.23 3.28 23.70
N LEU A 82 -9.04 3.35 22.38
CA LEU A 82 -7.72 3.47 21.76
C LEU A 82 -6.99 4.74 22.22
N ALA A 83 -5.66 4.64 22.32
CA ALA A 83 -4.83 5.82 22.46
C ALA A 83 -5.09 6.81 21.29
N PRO A 84 -5.12 8.12 21.53
CA PRO A 84 -5.50 9.10 20.52
C PRO A 84 -4.59 9.06 19.28
N LEU A 85 -3.29 8.79 19.46
CA LEU A 85 -2.35 8.61 18.37
C LEU A 85 -2.73 7.41 17.49
N ASN A 86 -3.09 6.28 18.08
CA ASN A 86 -3.47 5.06 17.36
C ASN A 86 -4.75 5.30 16.55
N GLY A 87 -5.73 6.04 17.11
CA GLY A 87 -6.92 6.46 16.37
C GLY A 87 -6.61 7.34 15.15
N TRP A 88 -5.68 8.28 15.28
CA TRP A 88 -5.23 9.11 14.15
C TRP A 88 -4.51 8.30 13.07
N LEU A 89 -3.64 7.35 13.47
CA LEU A 89 -2.94 6.48 12.52
C LEU A 89 -3.92 5.57 11.75
N LEU A 90 -4.91 5.03 12.45
CA LEU A 90 -5.93 4.16 11.88
C LEU A 90 -6.78 4.89 10.85
N THR A 91 -7.34 6.05 11.23
CA THR A 91 -8.13 6.89 10.33
C THR A 91 -7.32 7.40 9.15
N ALA A 92 -6.04 7.73 9.34
CA ALA A 92 -5.15 8.10 8.23
C ALA A 92 -4.95 6.94 7.25
N ALA A 93 -4.73 5.71 7.74
CA ALA A 93 -4.57 4.53 6.89
C ALA A 93 -5.85 4.22 6.09
N GLU A 94 -7.03 4.33 6.71
CA GLU A 94 -8.33 4.17 6.03
C GLU A 94 -8.52 5.20 4.92
N LEU A 95 -8.31 6.48 5.22
CA LEU A 95 -8.50 7.57 4.27
C LEU A 95 -7.53 7.46 3.10
N ILE A 96 -6.27 7.12 3.36
CA ILE A 96 -5.26 6.91 2.30
C ILE A 96 -5.66 5.70 1.44
N GLY A 97 -6.04 4.59 2.06
CA GLY A 97 -6.42 3.37 1.35
C GLY A 97 -7.64 3.57 0.45
N ALA A 98 -8.68 4.22 0.98
CA ALA A 98 -9.89 4.57 0.24
C ALA A 98 -9.59 5.55 -0.90
N ALA A 99 -8.82 6.62 -0.64
CA ALA A 99 -8.44 7.59 -1.66
C ALA A 99 -7.68 6.94 -2.81
N MET A 100 -6.74 6.03 -2.51
CA MET A 100 -5.99 5.29 -3.53
C MET A 100 -6.89 4.36 -4.35
N ALA A 101 -7.79 3.62 -3.71
CA ALA A 101 -8.70 2.72 -4.40
C ALA A 101 -9.63 3.48 -5.37
N ILE A 102 -10.15 4.63 -4.93
CA ILE A 102 -11.01 5.51 -5.76
C ILE A 102 -10.21 6.15 -6.90
N ALA A 103 -8.99 6.60 -6.63
CA ALA A 103 -8.16 7.32 -7.61
C ALA A 103 -7.49 6.41 -8.66
N ALA A 104 -7.35 5.10 -8.40
CA ALA A 104 -6.65 4.18 -9.29
C ALA A 104 -7.29 4.09 -10.70
N ALA A 105 -8.61 3.94 -10.79
CA ALA A 105 -9.31 3.85 -12.07
C ALA A 105 -9.23 5.13 -12.93
N PRO A 106 -9.55 6.34 -12.42
CA PRO A 106 -9.42 7.57 -13.20
C PRO A 106 -7.96 7.87 -13.54
N LEU A 107 -7.00 7.54 -12.66
CA LEU A 107 -5.58 7.72 -12.94
C LEU A 107 -5.10 6.77 -14.04
N CYS A 108 -5.49 5.50 -14.02
CA CYS A 108 -5.15 4.54 -15.07
C CYS A 108 -5.63 5.04 -16.45
N ARG A 109 -6.86 5.59 -16.52
CA ARG A 109 -7.39 6.21 -17.73
C ARG A 109 -6.56 7.43 -18.14
N ALA A 110 -6.32 8.36 -17.22
CA ALA A 110 -5.57 9.59 -17.49
C ALA A 110 -4.13 9.32 -17.98
N VAL A 111 -3.47 8.32 -17.43
CA VAL A 111 -2.13 7.89 -17.86
C VAL A 111 -2.19 7.21 -19.22
N SER A 112 -3.19 6.36 -19.49
CA SER A 112 -3.36 5.70 -20.79
C SER A 112 -3.65 6.69 -21.93
N GLU A 113 -4.35 7.78 -21.62
CA GLU A 113 -4.65 8.88 -22.55
C GLU A 113 -3.47 9.86 -22.71
N GLY A 114 -2.37 9.68 -21.98
CA GLY A 114 -1.21 10.57 -22.04
C GLY A 114 -1.47 11.98 -21.50
N ARG A 115 -2.40 12.14 -20.54
CA ARG A 115 -2.73 13.46 -19.97
C ARG A 115 -1.52 14.03 -19.23
N ARG A 116 -1.16 15.28 -19.55
CA ARG A 116 -0.06 16.00 -18.91
C ARG A 116 -0.24 16.02 -17.40
N GLY A 117 0.78 15.59 -16.66
CA GLY A 117 0.79 15.58 -15.19
C GLY A 117 0.21 14.32 -14.53
N ALA A 118 -0.35 13.36 -15.28
CA ALA A 118 -0.84 12.10 -14.69
C ALA A 118 0.29 11.30 -14.00
N GLU A 119 1.52 11.35 -14.52
CA GLU A 119 2.69 10.73 -13.91
C GLU A 119 3.02 11.29 -12.51
N ARG A 120 2.79 12.59 -12.29
CA ARG A 120 2.99 13.22 -10.98
C ARG A 120 1.97 12.73 -9.97
N TRP A 121 0.71 12.61 -10.38
CA TRP A 121 -0.34 12.04 -9.55
C TRP A 121 -0.08 10.57 -9.21
N LEU A 122 0.47 9.80 -10.16
CA LEU A 122 0.92 8.43 -9.91
C LEU A 122 2.02 8.38 -8.84
N ALA A 123 3.03 9.24 -8.94
CA ALA A 123 4.09 9.35 -7.95
C ALA A 123 3.57 9.83 -6.58
N ALA A 124 2.64 10.78 -6.55
CA ALA A 124 2.01 11.28 -5.34
C ALA A 124 1.21 10.19 -4.61
N LEU A 125 0.38 9.42 -5.34
CA LEU A 125 -0.38 8.31 -4.77
C LEU A 125 0.54 7.17 -4.31
N ALA A 126 1.64 6.90 -5.02
CA ALA A 126 2.65 5.94 -4.55
C ALA A 126 3.34 6.44 -3.25
N GLY A 127 3.60 7.74 -3.14
CA GLY A 127 4.10 8.35 -1.91
C GLY A 127 3.10 8.22 -0.76
N LEU A 128 1.83 8.52 -1.01
CA LEU A 128 0.75 8.32 -0.03
C LEU A 128 0.64 6.87 0.42
N ALA A 129 0.82 5.89 -0.49
CA ALA A 129 0.85 4.48 -0.15
C ALA A 129 1.94 4.15 0.88
N GLY A 130 3.13 4.74 0.73
CA GLY A 130 4.21 4.61 1.69
C GLY A 130 3.85 5.19 3.06
N TRP A 131 3.24 6.38 3.11
CA TRP A 131 2.80 6.97 4.38
C TRP A 131 1.65 6.20 5.05
N GLY A 132 0.73 5.66 4.26
CA GLY A 132 -0.30 4.76 4.77
C GLY A 132 0.29 3.46 5.34
N GLY A 133 1.24 2.86 4.64
CA GLY A 133 2.00 1.71 5.14
C GLY A 133 2.77 2.01 6.42
N LEU A 134 3.30 3.23 6.58
CA LEU A 134 3.97 3.66 7.80
C LEU A 134 2.98 3.75 8.96
N ALA A 135 1.78 4.28 8.72
CA ALA A 135 0.76 4.37 9.76
C ALA A 135 0.39 2.98 10.30
N ILE A 136 0.20 1.99 9.42
CA ILE A 136 -0.02 0.59 9.83
C ILE A 136 1.20 -0.01 10.54
N ALA A 137 2.41 0.24 10.03
CA ALA A 137 3.63 -0.29 10.64
C ALA A 137 3.85 0.22 12.07
N LEU A 138 3.54 1.51 12.32
CA LEU A 138 3.61 2.10 13.65
C LEU A 138 2.52 1.58 14.59
N LEU A 139 1.33 1.26 14.05
CA LEU A 139 0.24 0.65 14.81
C LEU A 139 0.57 -0.78 15.26
N LEU A 140 1.29 -1.53 14.44
CA LEU A 140 1.64 -2.93 14.68
C LEU A 140 3.02 -3.13 15.31
N ASP A 141 3.74 -2.04 15.63
CA ASP A 141 5.13 -2.06 16.11
C ASP A 141 6.08 -2.89 15.21
N GLU A 142 5.94 -2.73 13.90
CA GLU A 142 6.68 -3.48 12.87
C GLU A 142 7.79 -2.62 12.23
N PRO A 143 9.01 -2.55 12.81
CA PRO A 143 10.04 -1.60 12.42
C PRO A 143 10.56 -1.83 10.99
N GLY A 144 10.59 -3.10 10.55
CA GLY A 144 11.01 -3.44 9.18
C GLY A 144 10.08 -2.85 8.13
N MET A 145 8.77 -2.90 8.39
CA MET A 145 7.77 -2.30 7.51
C MET A 145 7.83 -0.77 7.57
N ALA A 146 8.03 -0.18 8.74
CA ALA A 146 8.11 1.27 8.92
C ALA A 146 9.26 1.89 8.09
N VAL A 147 10.43 1.24 8.07
CA VAL A 147 11.58 1.70 7.26
C VAL A 147 11.24 1.67 5.77
N ILE A 148 10.74 0.54 5.26
CA ILE A 148 10.40 0.41 3.83
C ILE A 148 9.32 1.41 3.44
N ALA A 149 8.29 1.56 4.27
CA ALA A 149 7.17 2.45 4.04
C ALA A 149 7.62 3.93 3.97
N THR A 150 8.54 4.34 4.85
CA THR A 150 9.11 5.69 4.84
C THR A 150 9.94 5.95 3.58
N ILE A 151 10.76 4.98 3.15
CA ILE A 151 11.55 5.09 1.92
C ILE A 151 10.62 5.25 0.71
N VAL A 152 9.57 4.43 0.62
CA VAL A 152 8.58 4.49 -0.46
C VAL A 152 7.83 5.83 -0.42
N GLY A 153 7.42 6.29 0.76
CA GLY A 153 6.70 7.56 0.94
C GLY A 153 7.52 8.78 0.51
N ALA A 154 8.76 8.86 0.98
CA ALA A 154 9.70 9.91 0.58
C ALA A 154 10.06 9.82 -0.92
N GLY A 155 10.29 8.61 -1.44
CA GLY A 155 10.56 8.37 -2.86
C GLY A 155 9.43 8.84 -3.77
N GLY A 156 8.18 8.52 -3.44
CA GLY A 156 7.02 8.94 -4.23
C GLY A 156 6.85 10.47 -4.27
N PHE A 157 7.01 11.14 -3.13
CA PHE A 157 6.89 12.61 -3.07
C PHE A 157 8.07 13.33 -3.71
N THR A 158 9.29 12.82 -3.57
CA THR A 158 10.44 13.39 -4.29
C THR A 158 10.27 13.27 -5.80
N LEU A 159 9.83 12.12 -6.31
CA LEU A 159 9.50 11.93 -7.73
C LEU A 159 8.35 12.86 -8.19
N CYS A 160 7.33 13.05 -7.36
CA CYS A 160 6.24 13.99 -7.65
C CYS A 160 6.72 15.44 -7.75
N ALA A 161 7.67 15.84 -6.90
CA ALA A 161 8.21 17.19 -6.84
C ALA A 161 9.23 17.49 -7.95
N MET A 162 9.76 16.47 -8.65
CA MET A 162 10.73 16.69 -9.71
C MET A 162 10.13 17.50 -10.88
N PRO A 163 10.84 18.52 -11.38
CA PRO A 163 10.42 19.23 -12.58
C PRO A 163 10.46 18.24 -13.75
N VAL A 164 9.36 18.16 -14.50
CA VAL A 164 9.34 17.45 -15.78
C VAL A 164 10.26 18.26 -16.68
N ARG A 165 11.49 17.78 -16.91
CA ARG A 165 12.33 18.35 -17.97
C ARG A 165 11.49 18.25 -19.24
N ALA A 166 11.16 19.39 -19.83
CA ALA A 166 10.60 19.44 -21.15
C ALA A 166 11.51 18.58 -22.03
N ARG A 167 10.95 17.52 -22.64
CA ARG A 167 11.58 16.95 -23.83
C ARG A 167 11.71 18.12 -24.78
N GLY A 168 12.96 18.50 -25.05
CA GLY A 168 13.26 19.51 -26.06
C GLY A 168 12.57 19.13 -27.36
N ASP A 169 12.11 20.17 -28.06
CA ASP A 169 11.42 20.15 -29.33
C ASP A 169 12.08 19.22 -30.37
#